data_AF-A0A1F8PFZ5-F1
#
_entry.id   AF-A0A1F8PFZ5-F1
#
_cell.length_a   1.000
_cell.length_b   1.000
_cell.length_c   1.000
_cell.angle_alpha   90.00
_cell.angle_beta   90.00
_cell.angle_gamma   90.00
#
_symmetry.space_group_name_H-M   'P 1'
#
loop_
_entity.id
_entity.type
_entity.pdbx_description
1 polymer ?
#
loop_
_entity_poly.entity_id
_entity_poly.type
_entity_poly.pdbx_seq_one_letter_code
_entity_poly.pdbx_strand_id
1 'polypeptide(L)'
;MKHQKYREKLIFLMVAGAIGIIFLVIGSYQTIEFMDSPVFCGRLCHQVMYPEYTTHQTSPHSSVTCAECHVGRGADYMVRSKLSGLPLVFVTILGTYDRPIPTPVKNLRPARDICEECHRPGKFSGDVVRVHTTYLSDEQNTKKVDTRILRVGGGELGIAHDIHRHIDGRLWYLPMDEKRQEIGWIGIENAKGELVAEYIDRDKSAELIHTEDQRIENDKRLLDCMDCHTRVTHIFRSPEELIDEAFIQGKMDSSIPFIKREGLKALDPANPSLAQAVARVEAIREFYAASYPDIYVSHGRLIEAAIEELKEIARLTTFPDMKVDWNTYIDNIGHQKSPGCFRCHGKLVAITGDTKGQVLSASCEKCHYSAASN
;
A
#
# COMPACT_ATOMS: atom_id res chain seq x y z
N MET A 1 14.76 -51.35 49.05
CA MET A 1 13.67 -51.56 48.05
C MET A 1 12.67 -50.40 47.95
N LYS A 2 12.05 -49.90 49.03
CA LYS A 2 11.02 -48.83 48.95
C LYS A 2 11.58 -47.50 48.39
N HIS A 3 12.75 -47.06 48.86
CA HIS A 3 13.43 -45.84 48.38
C HIS A 3 13.85 -45.91 46.90
N GLN A 4 14.20 -47.09 46.40
CA GLN A 4 14.58 -47.30 44.99
C GLN A 4 13.38 -47.11 44.05
N LYS A 5 12.21 -47.67 44.42
CA LYS A 5 10.96 -47.48 43.67
C LYS A 5 10.51 -46.01 43.64
N TYR A 6 10.74 -45.24 44.71
CA TYR A 6 10.45 -43.80 44.72
C TYR A 6 11.41 -43.02 43.81
N ARG A 7 12.70 -43.38 43.79
CA ARG A 7 13.70 -42.77 42.91
C ARG A 7 13.39 -43.04 41.42
N GLU A 8 13.03 -44.27 41.06
CA GLU A 8 12.63 -44.65 39.70
C GLU A 8 11.36 -43.90 39.25
N LYS A 9 10.35 -43.79 40.11
CA LYS A 9 9.13 -43.01 39.82
C LYS A 9 9.41 -41.51 39.66
N LEU A 10 10.29 -40.95 40.48
CA LEU A 10 10.69 -39.55 40.39
C LEU A 10 11.47 -39.29 39.09
N ILE A 11 12.40 -40.17 38.72
CA ILE A 11 13.13 -40.09 37.44
C ILE A 11 12.15 -40.19 36.27
N PHE A 12 11.22 -41.15 36.30
CA PHE A 12 10.19 -41.26 35.27
C PHE A 12 9.36 -39.99 35.16
N LEU A 13 8.88 -39.41 36.27
CA LEU A 13 8.11 -38.17 36.26
C LEU A 13 8.92 -36.99 35.72
N MET A 14 10.20 -36.87 36.08
CA MET A 14 11.08 -35.82 35.56
C MET A 14 11.32 -35.97 34.07
N VAL A 15 11.57 -37.20 33.58
CA VAL A 15 11.80 -37.48 32.16
C VAL A 15 10.51 -37.28 31.35
N ALA A 16 9.39 -37.84 31.80
CA ALA A 16 8.09 -37.66 31.16
C ALA A 16 7.65 -36.19 31.16
N GLY A 17 7.90 -35.47 32.26
CA GLY A 17 7.65 -34.04 32.37
C GLY A 17 8.53 -33.22 31.41
N ALA A 18 9.82 -33.53 31.32
CA ALA A 18 10.73 -32.88 30.37
C ALA A 18 10.29 -33.13 28.91
N ILE A 19 9.95 -34.37 28.57
CA ILE A 19 9.40 -34.72 27.24
C ILE A 19 8.10 -33.96 26.98
N GLY A 20 7.20 -33.89 27.96
CA GLY A 20 5.95 -33.13 27.86
C GLY A 20 6.18 -31.64 27.61
N ILE A 21 7.13 -31.02 28.32
CA ILE A 21 7.52 -29.62 28.10
C ILE A 21 8.12 -29.43 26.71
N ILE A 22 8.97 -30.35 26.25
CA ILE A 22 9.55 -30.29 24.90
C ILE A 22 8.45 -30.32 23.84
N PHE A 23 7.49 -31.24 23.94
CA PHE A 23 6.37 -31.29 23.01
C PHE A 23 5.49 -30.03 23.08
N LEU A 24 5.28 -29.49 24.28
CA LEU A 24 4.52 -28.24 24.44
C LEU A 24 5.23 -27.06 23.79
N VAL A 25 6.55 -26.95 23.93
CA VAL A 25 7.35 -25.89 23.30
C VAL A 25 7.33 -26.04 21.78
N ILE A 26 7.57 -27.25 21.26
CA ILE A 26 7.54 -27.51 19.81
C ILE A 26 6.16 -27.21 19.24
N GLY A 27 5.10 -27.70 19.87
CA GLY A 27 3.72 -27.46 19.43
C GLY A 27 3.34 -25.98 19.48
N SER A 28 3.78 -25.26 20.52
CA SER A 28 3.55 -23.81 20.63
C SER A 28 4.28 -23.06 19.52
N TYR A 29 5.53 -23.41 19.24
CA TYR A 29 6.31 -22.79 18.17
C TYR A 29 5.67 -23.00 16.79
N GLN A 30 5.28 -24.24 16.46
CA GLN A 30 4.59 -24.55 15.20
C GLN A 30 3.26 -23.81 15.07
N THR A 31 2.51 -23.68 16.17
CA THR A 31 1.24 -22.93 16.20
C THR A 31 1.47 -21.46 15.89
N ILE A 32 2.49 -20.86 16.49
CA ILE A 32 2.86 -19.45 16.26
C ILE A 32 3.29 -19.24 14.81
N GLU A 33 4.17 -20.10 14.29
CA GLU A 33 4.64 -20.02 12.91
C GLU A 33 3.47 -20.13 11.90
N PHE A 34 2.51 -21.03 12.17
CA PHE A 34 1.29 -21.12 11.38
C PHE A 34 0.45 -19.84 11.44
N MET A 35 0.26 -19.26 12.64
CA MET A 35 -0.52 -18.03 12.85
C MET A 35 0.12 -16.78 12.22
N ASP A 36 1.40 -16.85 11.88
CA ASP A 36 2.14 -15.76 11.21
C ASP A 36 2.26 -15.99 9.69
N SER A 37 1.74 -17.11 9.19
CA SER A 37 1.77 -17.44 7.76
C SER A 37 0.76 -16.63 6.93
N PRO A 38 1.05 -16.36 5.64
CA PRO A 38 0.09 -15.74 4.73
C PRO A 38 -1.21 -16.55 4.55
N VAL A 39 -1.15 -17.88 4.74
CA VAL A 39 -2.32 -18.75 4.65
C VAL A 39 -3.28 -18.48 5.81
N PHE A 40 -2.76 -18.37 7.03
CA PHE A 40 -3.58 -18.06 8.20
C PHE A 40 -4.21 -16.67 8.05
N CYS A 41 -3.40 -15.64 7.76
CA CYS A 41 -3.91 -14.27 7.64
C CYS A 41 -4.87 -14.09 6.46
N GLY A 42 -4.54 -14.65 5.29
CA GLY A 42 -5.28 -14.39 4.05
C GLY A 42 -6.45 -15.33 3.76
N ARG A 43 -6.38 -16.59 4.21
CA ARG A 43 -7.39 -17.61 3.85
C ARG A 43 -8.32 -18.01 4.99
N LEU A 44 -7.89 -17.92 6.25
CA LEU A 44 -8.77 -18.29 7.36
C LEU A 44 -9.93 -17.29 7.51
N CYS A 45 -9.62 -15.99 7.40
CA CYS A 45 -10.59 -14.89 7.42
C CYS A 45 -10.96 -14.45 6.00
N HIS A 46 -11.07 -15.39 5.04
CA HIS A 46 -11.10 -15.08 3.61
C HIS A 46 -12.08 -13.95 3.24
N GLN A 47 -13.29 -13.88 3.78
CA GLN A 47 -14.23 -12.80 3.41
C GLN A 47 -13.68 -11.39 3.70
N VAL A 48 -13.07 -11.18 4.86
CA VAL A 48 -12.55 -9.86 5.27
C VAL A 48 -11.21 -9.58 4.60
N MET A 49 -10.36 -10.60 4.51
CA MET A 49 -8.98 -10.47 4.05
C MET A 49 -8.81 -10.73 2.55
N TYR A 50 -9.84 -11.16 1.83
CA TYR A 50 -9.76 -11.46 0.39
C TYR A 50 -9.21 -10.30 -0.44
N PRO A 51 -9.62 -9.03 -0.24
CA PRO A 51 -9.07 -7.92 -1.02
C PRO A 51 -7.58 -7.69 -0.71
N GLU A 52 -7.22 -7.72 0.57
CA GLU A 52 -5.86 -7.48 1.04
C GLU A 52 -4.90 -8.62 0.63
N TYR A 53 -5.35 -9.87 0.72
CA TYR A 53 -4.62 -11.06 0.30
C TYR A 53 -4.48 -11.14 -1.22
N THR A 54 -5.52 -10.76 -1.97
CA THR A 54 -5.50 -10.76 -3.43
C THR A 54 -4.49 -9.73 -3.96
N THR A 55 -4.52 -8.51 -3.43
CA THR A 55 -3.60 -7.45 -3.85
C THR A 55 -2.16 -7.69 -3.39
N HIS A 56 -1.96 -8.26 -2.19
CA HIS A 56 -0.63 -8.67 -1.69
C HIS A 56 0.10 -9.58 -2.68
N GLN A 57 -0.58 -10.60 -3.20
CA GLN A 57 0.00 -11.60 -4.11
C GLN A 57 0.54 -11.00 -5.41
N THR A 58 -0.05 -9.90 -5.88
CA THR A 58 0.38 -9.19 -7.09
C THR A 58 1.28 -7.98 -6.82
N SER A 59 1.60 -7.72 -5.55
CA SER A 59 2.39 -6.55 -5.15
C SER A 59 3.90 -6.79 -5.24
N PRO A 60 4.73 -5.73 -5.22
CA PRO A 60 6.18 -5.85 -5.09
C PRO A 60 6.64 -6.57 -3.80
N HIS A 61 5.76 -6.73 -2.81
CA HIS A 61 6.04 -7.38 -1.53
C HIS A 61 5.36 -8.75 -1.39
N SER A 62 4.97 -9.39 -2.50
CA SER A 62 4.28 -10.69 -2.49
C SER A 62 5.09 -11.83 -1.84
N SER A 63 6.42 -11.69 -1.78
CA SER A 63 7.33 -12.65 -1.12
C SER A 63 7.59 -12.33 0.37
N VAL A 64 7.11 -11.20 0.87
CA VAL A 64 7.19 -10.82 2.30
C VAL A 64 5.94 -11.31 3.00
N THR A 65 6.10 -11.97 4.15
CA THR A 65 4.95 -12.51 4.89
C THR A 65 4.13 -11.40 5.54
N CYS A 66 2.84 -11.64 5.78
CA CYS A 66 1.97 -10.68 6.46
C CYS A 66 2.54 -10.29 7.84
N ALA A 67 3.11 -11.26 8.57
CA ALA A 67 3.63 -11.06 9.90
C ALA A 67 4.89 -10.18 9.96
N GLU A 68 5.74 -10.18 8.94
CA GLU A 68 6.92 -9.31 8.91
C GLU A 68 6.56 -7.82 8.99
N CYS A 69 5.43 -7.43 8.39
CA CYS A 69 4.92 -6.06 8.48
C CYS A 69 3.95 -5.84 9.66
N HIS A 70 2.96 -6.73 9.84
CA HIS A 70 1.84 -6.50 10.77
C HIS A 70 2.04 -7.03 12.19
N VAL A 71 2.97 -7.97 12.39
CA VAL A 71 3.25 -8.57 13.71
C VAL A 71 4.60 -8.06 14.21
N GLY A 72 5.65 -8.19 13.40
CA GLY A 72 7.02 -7.83 13.72
C GLY A 72 7.85 -8.95 14.33
N ARG A 73 9.17 -8.77 14.30
CA ARG A 73 10.15 -9.70 14.89
C ARG A 73 10.32 -9.41 16.38
N GLY A 74 10.55 -10.44 17.18
CA GLY A 74 10.77 -10.32 18.62
C GLY A 74 9.56 -10.73 19.45
N ALA A 75 9.84 -11.23 20.66
CA ALA A 75 8.82 -11.79 21.54
C ALA A 75 7.81 -10.72 22.04
N ASP A 76 8.23 -9.47 22.19
CA ASP A 76 7.38 -8.38 22.65
C ASP A 76 6.33 -8.00 21.60
N TYR A 77 6.73 -7.84 20.33
CA TYR A 77 5.85 -7.55 19.21
C TYR A 77 4.88 -8.70 18.96
N MET A 78 5.36 -9.95 19.05
CA MET A 78 4.52 -11.14 18.96
C MET A 78 3.40 -11.13 20.02
N VAL A 79 3.74 -10.92 21.30
CA VAL A 79 2.75 -10.87 22.39
C VAL A 79 1.77 -9.71 22.21
N ARG A 80 2.28 -8.50 21.92
CA ARG A 80 1.46 -7.30 21.70
C ARG A 80 0.47 -7.50 20.55
N SER A 81 0.95 -8.04 19.43
CA SER A 81 0.14 -8.37 18.26
C SER A 81 -1.02 -9.29 18.64
N LYS A 82 -0.76 -10.41 19.34
CA LYS A 82 -1.83 -11.36 19.67
C LYS A 82 -2.86 -10.76 20.65
N LEU A 83 -2.42 -9.98 21.64
CA LEU A 83 -3.33 -9.29 22.55
C LEU A 83 -4.19 -8.23 21.83
N SER A 84 -3.59 -7.43 20.95
CA SER A 84 -4.30 -6.44 20.14
C SER A 84 -5.23 -7.06 19.08
N GLY A 85 -4.95 -8.30 18.67
CA GLY A 85 -5.74 -9.06 17.69
C GLY A 85 -6.96 -9.76 18.27
N LEU A 86 -7.03 -10.00 19.59
CA LEU A 86 -8.18 -10.65 20.23
C LEU A 86 -9.50 -9.93 19.94
N PRO A 87 -9.62 -8.59 20.11
CA PRO A 87 -10.84 -7.88 19.73
C PRO A 87 -11.17 -8.02 18.24
N LEU A 88 -10.16 -8.05 17.36
CA LEU A 88 -10.34 -8.21 15.91
C LEU A 88 -10.98 -9.56 15.57
N VAL A 89 -10.58 -10.64 16.25
CA VAL A 89 -11.20 -11.97 16.09
C VAL A 89 -12.69 -11.91 16.45
N PHE A 90 -13.05 -11.26 17.56
CA PHE A 90 -14.45 -11.14 17.97
C PHE A 90 -15.28 -10.32 16.98
N VAL A 91 -14.81 -9.15 16.54
CA VAL A 91 -15.57 -8.35 15.56
C VAL A 91 -15.67 -9.05 14.21
N THR A 92 -14.68 -9.85 13.81
CA THR A 92 -14.74 -10.68 12.59
C THR A 92 -15.79 -11.79 12.74
N ILE A 93 -15.80 -12.53 13.86
CA ILE A 93 -16.79 -13.59 14.12
C ILE A 93 -18.21 -13.01 14.19
N LEU A 94 -18.38 -11.87 14.86
CA LEU A 94 -19.67 -11.20 15.03
C LEU A 94 -20.09 -10.40 13.77
N GLY A 95 -19.20 -10.22 12.80
CA GLY A 95 -19.47 -9.45 11.58
C GLY A 95 -19.62 -7.94 11.79
N THR A 96 -19.15 -7.39 12.92
CA THR A 96 -19.37 -5.99 13.33
C THR A 96 -18.21 -5.04 12.97
N TYR A 97 -17.44 -5.38 11.94
CA TYR A 97 -16.31 -4.57 11.46
C TYR A 97 -16.73 -3.60 10.34
N ASP A 98 -15.99 -2.50 10.20
CA ASP A 98 -16.20 -1.49 9.17
C ASP A 98 -15.88 -2.01 7.75
N ARG A 99 -16.63 -1.51 6.77
CA ARG A 99 -16.48 -1.84 5.35
C ARG A 99 -16.57 -0.55 4.52
N PRO A 100 -15.47 -0.06 3.92
CA PRO A 100 -14.11 -0.62 3.95
C PRO A 100 -13.41 -0.45 5.31
N ILE A 101 -12.31 -1.19 5.52
CA ILE A 101 -11.49 -1.07 6.74
C ILE A 101 -10.91 0.35 6.79
N PRO A 102 -11.09 1.12 7.88
CA PRO A 102 -10.65 2.50 7.97
C PRO A 102 -9.12 2.59 7.92
N THR A 103 -8.63 3.66 7.29
CA THR A 103 -7.21 4.03 7.26
C THR A 103 -7.05 5.45 7.79
N PRO A 104 -5.94 5.76 8.47
CA PRO A 104 -4.75 4.92 8.73
C PRO A 104 -4.96 3.87 9.84
N VAL A 105 -4.21 2.76 9.78
CA VAL A 105 -4.23 1.71 10.82
C VAL A 105 -3.57 2.23 12.10
N LYS A 106 -4.31 2.25 13.22
CA LYS A 106 -3.86 2.86 14.48
C LYS A 106 -2.82 2.05 15.27
N ASN A 107 -2.82 0.73 15.12
CA ASN A 107 -1.97 -0.20 15.88
C ASN A 107 -0.85 -0.84 15.05
N LEU A 108 -0.49 -0.22 13.92
CA LEU A 108 0.64 -0.70 13.13
C LEU A 108 1.96 -0.29 13.79
N ARG A 109 2.99 -1.12 13.65
CA ARG A 109 4.34 -0.80 14.15
C ARG A 109 4.87 0.47 13.46
N PRO A 110 5.82 1.18 14.09
CA PRO A 110 6.46 2.33 13.45
C PRO A 110 6.99 1.98 12.06
N ALA A 111 6.78 2.85 11.06
CA ALA A 111 7.19 2.56 9.68
C ALA A 111 8.70 2.30 9.57
N ARG A 112 9.52 2.94 10.40
CA ARG A 112 10.98 2.71 10.42
C ARG A 112 11.33 1.26 10.78
N ASP A 113 10.62 0.66 11.74
CA ASP A 113 10.83 -0.73 12.17
C ASP A 113 10.25 -1.77 11.18
N ILE A 114 9.47 -1.33 10.18
CA ILE A 114 8.88 -2.18 9.14
C ILE A 114 9.68 -2.04 7.85
N CYS A 115 9.80 -0.80 7.36
CA CYS A 115 10.33 -0.49 6.05
C CYS A 115 11.86 -0.48 6.05
N GLU A 116 12.49 0.07 7.09
CA GLU A 116 13.94 0.33 7.07
C GLU A 116 14.82 -0.89 7.37
N GLU A 117 14.21 -2.02 7.77
CA GLU A 117 14.89 -3.32 7.80
C GLU A 117 15.37 -3.72 6.38
N CYS A 118 14.62 -3.34 5.35
CA CYS A 118 14.88 -3.68 3.95
C CYS A 118 15.24 -2.45 3.07
N HIS A 119 14.63 -1.29 3.32
CA HIS A 119 14.78 -0.06 2.52
C HIS A 119 15.54 1.02 3.31
N ARG A 120 16.75 1.41 2.89
CA ARG A 120 17.55 2.40 3.64
C ARG A 120 17.52 3.79 2.97
N PRO A 121 16.81 4.79 3.53
CA PRO A 121 16.71 6.13 2.98
C PRO A 121 18.05 6.77 2.61
N GLY A 122 19.01 6.76 3.53
CA GLY A 122 20.34 7.34 3.31
C GLY A 122 21.25 6.56 2.35
N LYS A 123 20.78 5.48 1.69
CA LYS A 123 21.58 4.65 0.77
C LYS A 123 20.89 4.37 -0.59
N PHE A 124 19.85 5.12 -0.95
CA PHE A 124 19.19 4.92 -2.25
C PHE A 124 20.13 5.17 -3.44
N SER A 125 19.81 4.66 -4.63
CA SER A 125 20.72 4.70 -5.79
C SER A 125 20.43 5.85 -6.75
N GLY A 126 20.20 7.06 -6.22
CA GLY A 126 19.98 8.27 -7.03
C GLY A 126 18.58 8.34 -7.66
N ASP A 127 18.51 8.99 -8.81
CA ASP A 127 17.26 9.23 -9.51
C ASP A 127 16.68 7.93 -10.11
N VAL A 128 15.35 7.78 -10.04
CA VAL A 128 14.63 6.58 -10.52
C VAL A 128 13.85 6.92 -11.79
N VAL A 129 14.12 6.20 -12.87
CA VAL A 129 13.34 6.30 -14.10
C VAL A 129 12.02 5.53 -13.95
N ARG A 130 10.89 6.21 -14.15
CA ARG A 130 9.57 5.62 -14.27
C ARG A 130 9.07 5.77 -15.69
N VAL A 131 8.69 4.65 -16.29
CA VAL A 131 8.08 4.59 -17.61
C VAL A 131 6.63 4.16 -17.44
N HIS A 132 5.70 5.06 -17.72
CA HIS A 132 4.28 4.78 -17.74
C HIS A 132 3.85 4.56 -19.19
N THR A 133 3.50 3.33 -19.52
CA THR A 133 2.92 3.00 -20.81
C THR A 133 1.43 2.83 -20.64
N THR A 134 0.64 3.53 -21.45
CA THR A 134 -0.82 3.43 -21.48
C THR A 134 -1.28 3.17 -22.90
N TYR A 135 -2.46 2.59 -23.06
CA TYR A 135 -3.10 2.37 -24.36
C TYR A 135 -4.35 3.25 -24.45
N LEU A 136 -4.70 3.81 -25.59
CA LEU A 136 -5.97 4.53 -25.74
C LEU A 136 -7.13 3.54 -25.91
N SER A 137 -8.35 3.97 -25.53
CA SER A 137 -9.58 3.21 -25.75
C SER A 137 -10.14 3.40 -27.18
N ASP A 138 -9.25 3.50 -28.17
CA ASP A 138 -9.57 3.63 -29.59
C ASP A 138 -9.46 2.28 -30.31
N GLU A 139 -9.76 2.25 -31.61
CA GLU A 139 -9.79 1.01 -32.38
C GLU A 139 -8.41 0.32 -32.43
N GLN A 140 -7.34 1.13 -32.49
CA GLN A 140 -5.97 0.65 -32.63
C GLN A 140 -5.30 0.34 -31.29
N ASN A 141 -5.98 0.59 -30.17
CA ASN A 141 -5.40 0.60 -28.82
C ASN A 141 -4.08 1.39 -28.80
N THR A 142 -4.12 2.67 -29.22
CA THR A 142 -2.91 3.46 -29.48
C THR A 142 -2.02 3.55 -28.24
N LYS A 143 -0.79 3.01 -28.34
CA LYS A 143 0.20 3.04 -27.26
C LYS A 143 0.76 4.46 -27.05
N LYS A 144 0.72 4.93 -25.80
CA LYS A 144 1.38 6.13 -25.31
C LYS A 144 2.42 5.76 -24.27
N VAL A 145 3.58 6.42 -24.33
CA VAL A 145 4.67 6.20 -23.39
C VAL A 145 5.05 7.54 -22.77
N ASP A 146 4.99 7.59 -21.45
CA ASP A 146 5.41 8.73 -20.67
C ASP A 146 6.58 8.34 -19.77
N THR A 147 7.74 8.96 -19.99
CA THR A 147 8.94 8.70 -19.18
C THR A 147 9.21 9.89 -18.28
N ARG A 148 9.39 9.62 -16.99
CA ARG A 148 9.71 10.60 -15.95
C ARG A 148 10.88 10.10 -15.14
N ILE A 149 11.76 11.02 -14.78
CA ILE A 149 12.87 10.74 -13.88
C ILE A 149 12.51 11.36 -12.53
N LEU A 150 12.37 10.50 -11.52
CA LEU A 150 12.02 10.88 -10.16
C LEU A 150 13.30 11.12 -9.35
N ARG A 151 13.35 12.25 -8.65
CA ARG A 151 14.44 12.61 -7.75
C ARG A 151 14.25 11.93 -6.39
N VAL A 152 14.51 10.62 -6.34
CA VAL A 152 14.25 9.80 -5.15
C VAL A 152 15.37 9.95 -4.10
N GLY A 153 16.61 10.21 -4.52
CA GLY A 153 17.73 10.51 -3.63
C GLY A 153 18.78 9.40 -3.48
N GLY A 154 19.82 9.67 -2.68
CA GLY A 154 20.82 8.69 -2.25
C GLY A 154 22.14 8.59 -3.07
N GLY A 155 22.41 9.52 -3.98
CA GLY A 155 23.74 9.61 -4.60
C GLY A 155 24.82 10.13 -3.64
N GLU A 156 26.08 9.69 -3.81
CA GLU A 156 27.26 10.40 -3.30
C GLU A 156 27.35 11.76 -3.99
N LEU A 157 26.64 12.77 -3.47
CA LEU A 157 26.86 14.21 -3.61
C LEU A 157 25.61 14.90 -3.07
N GLY A 158 25.77 15.61 -1.95
CA GLY A 158 24.72 16.30 -1.21
C GLY A 158 23.98 17.41 -1.97
N ILE A 159 23.24 17.05 -3.01
CA ILE A 159 22.27 17.92 -3.66
C ILE A 159 20.99 17.85 -2.83
N ALA A 160 20.75 18.89 -2.05
CA ALA A 160 19.71 19.00 -1.03
C ALA A 160 18.26 19.13 -1.59
N HIS A 161 17.88 18.33 -2.58
CA HIS A 161 16.64 18.50 -3.36
C HIS A 161 15.88 17.20 -3.70
N ASP A 162 16.15 16.07 -3.04
CA ASP A 162 15.41 14.81 -3.31
C ASP A 162 14.16 14.59 -2.43
N ILE A 163 13.31 13.66 -2.85
CA ILE A 163 12.03 13.31 -2.21
C ILE A 163 12.26 12.61 -0.86
N HIS A 164 13.29 11.76 -0.71
CA HIS A 164 13.50 11.01 0.54
C HIS A 164 14.18 11.79 1.66
N ARG A 165 14.65 13.01 1.41
CA ARG A 165 15.09 13.94 2.47
C ARG A 165 14.06 14.11 3.57
N HIS A 166 12.76 14.00 3.27
CA HIS A 166 11.71 14.09 4.27
C HIS A 166 11.73 12.95 5.31
N ILE A 167 12.34 11.80 4.97
CA ILE A 167 12.49 10.63 5.85
C ILE A 167 13.89 10.58 6.48
N ASP A 168 14.93 10.99 5.74
CA ASP A 168 16.30 11.07 6.25
C ASP A 168 16.44 12.17 7.34
N GLY A 169 15.72 13.28 7.18
CA GLY A 169 15.59 14.33 8.18
C GLY A 169 14.56 14.05 9.28
N ARG A 170 14.42 15.02 10.20
CA ARG A 170 13.33 15.05 11.19
C ARG A 170 12.31 16.11 10.79
N LEU A 171 11.32 15.68 10.02
CA LEU A 171 10.19 16.51 9.62
C LEU A 171 8.98 16.15 10.46
N TRP A 172 8.51 17.09 11.26
CA TRP A 172 7.26 16.97 11.99
C TRP A 172 6.13 17.63 11.20
N TYR A 173 4.92 17.10 11.32
CA TYR A 173 3.73 17.69 10.72
C TYR A 173 2.51 17.54 11.62
N LEU A 174 1.55 18.46 11.49
CA LEU A 174 0.26 18.39 12.16
C LEU A 174 -0.85 18.10 11.13
N PRO A 175 -1.47 16.91 11.15
CA PRO A 175 -2.64 16.62 10.34
C PRO A 175 -3.87 17.39 10.84
N MET A 176 -4.71 17.85 9.92
CA MET A 176 -5.95 18.57 10.22
C MET A 176 -7.20 17.69 10.06
N ASP A 177 -7.05 16.50 9.48
CA ASP A 177 -8.09 15.49 9.27
C ASP A 177 -7.60 14.08 9.63
N GLU A 178 -8.53 13.16 9.89
CA GLU A 178 -8.19 11.78 10.28
C GLU A 178 -7.44 11.01 9.19
N LYS A 179 -7.71 11.30 7.91
CA LYS A 179 -7.04 10.66 6.77
C LYS A 179 -5.67 11.27 6.49
N ARG A 180 -5.29 12.34 7.20
CA ARG A 180 -4.01 13.05 7.09
C ARG A 180 -3.77 13.63 5.69
N GLN A 181 -4.81 14.08 5.02
CA GLN A 181 -4.72 14.68 3.70
C GLN A 181 -4.59 16.21 3.74
N GLU A 182 -4.94 16.83 4.86
CA GLU A 182 -4.72 18.23 5.14
C GLU A 182 -3.62 18.38 6.20
N ILE A 183 -2.57 19.12 5.86
CA ILE A 183 -1.48 19.45 6.78
C ILE A 183 -1.58 20.95 7.07
N GLY A 184 -1.62 21.29 8.36
CA GLY A 184 -1.75 22.66 8.82
C GLY A 184 -0.42 23.28 9.26
N TRP A 185 0.52 22.46 9.74
CA TRP A 185 1.84 22.90 10.16
C TRP A 185 2.89 21.84 9.84
N ILE A 186 4.10 22.29 9.51
CA ILE A 186 5.30 21.44 9.50
C ILE A 186 6.45 22.13 10.24
N GLY A 187 7.28 21.34 10.90
CA GLY A 187 8.49 21.77 11.58
C GLY A 187 9.68 20.89 11.20
N ILE A 188 10.78 21.52 10.81
CA ILE A 188 12.04 20.84 10.48
C ILE A 188 12.96 20.95 11.69
N GLU A 189 13.34 19.79 12.24
CA GLU A 189 14.22 19.68 13.40
C GLU A 189 15.64 19.28 12.97
N ASN A 190 16.65 19.92 13.56
CA ASN A 190 18.04 19.55 13.36
C ASN A 190 18.46 18.35 14.24
N ALA A 191 19.70 17.87 14.09
CA ALA A 191 20.20 16.74 14.87
C ALA A 191 20.27 17.00 16.39
N LYS A 192 20.23 18.27 16.83
CA LYS A 192 20.24 18.67 18.24
C LYS A 192 18.85 18.76 18.87
N GLY A 193 17.77 18.60 18.09
CA GLY A 193 16.41 18.76 18.60
C GLY A 193 15.81 20.15 18.41
N GLU A 194 16.51 21.06 17.73
CA GLU A 194 16.05 22.44 17.58
C GLU A 194 15.27 22.59 16.26
N LEU A 195 14.11 23.25 16.31
CA LEU A 195 13.35 23.62 15.11
C LEU A 195 14.11 24.71 14.36
N VAL A 196 14.55 24.39 13.14
CA VAL A 196 15.31 25.30 12.26
C VAL A 196 14.45 25.99 11.22
N ALA A 197 13.29 25.43 10.91
CA ALA A 197 12.31 26.04 10.02
C ALA A 197 10.90 25.53 10.35
N GLU A 198 9.93 26.41 10.25
CA GLU A 198 8.52 26.12 10.47
C GLU A 198 7.68 26.76 9.37
N TYR A 199 6.64 26.04 8.96
CA TYR A 199 5.70 26.49 7.94
C TYR A 199 4.27 26.21 8.39
N ILE A 200 3.36 27.13 8.07
CA ILE A 200 1.94 27.02 8.40
C ILE A 200 1.06 27.19 7.18
N ASP A 201 -0.11 26.58 7.24
CA ASP A 201 -1.23 26.93 6.39
C ASP A 201 -1.90 28.19 6.95
N ARG A 202 -1.86 29.28 6.19
CA ARG A 202 -2.44 30.56 6.63
C ARG A 202 -3.94 30.48 6.81
N ASP A 203 -4.62 29.69 5.99
CA ASP A 203 -6.08 29.54 6.03
C ASP A 203 -6.53 28.75 7.26
N LYS A 204 -5.61 27.97 7.84
CA LYS A 204 -5.82 27.19 9.07
C LYS A 204 -5.19 27.81 10.31
N SER A 205 -4.58 29.00 10.19
CA SER A 205 -3.82 29.63 11.29
C SER A 205 -4.60 29.80 12.59
N ALA A 206 -5.91 30.08 12.52
CA ALA A 206 -6.76 30.16 13.71
C ALA A 206 -6.95 28.81 14.42
N GLU A 207 -7.02 27.70 13.66
CA GLU A 207 -7.18 26.34 14.20
C GLU A 207 -5.84 25.76 14.74
N LEU A 208 -4.71 26.32 14.29
CA LEU A 208 -3.36 25.97 14.73
C LEU A 208 -3.00 26.64 16.06
N ILE A 209 -3.52 27.84 16.29
CA ILE A 209 -3.22 28.71 17.44
C ILE A 209 -4.43 28.70 18.39
N HIS A 210 -4.74 27.54 18.98
CA HIS A 210 -5.39 27.53 20.28
C HIS A 210 -4.28 27.44 21.33
N THR A 211 -3.82 28.61 21.78
CA THR A 211 -2.71 28.78 22.75
C THR A 211 -2.94 28.09 24.09
N GLU A 212 -4.17 27.68 24.42
CA GLU A 212 -4.49 26.90 25.61
C GLU A 212 -4.33 25.38 25.42
N ASP A 213 -4.36 24.86 24.17
CA ASP A 213 -4.48 23.41 23.90
C ASP A 213 -3.16 22.72 23.50
N GLN A 214 -2.05 23.45 23.35
CA GLN A 214 -0.74 22.90 22.92
C GLN A 214 -0.84 21.92 21.72
N ARG A 215 -1.80 22.15 20.81
CA ARG A 215 -2.22 21.19 19.77
C ARG A 215 -1.06 20.66 18.93
N ILE A 216 -0.14 21.55 18.52
CA ILE A 216 1.05 21.14 17.76
C ILE A 216 1.88 20.16 18.59
N GLU A 217 2.13 20.40 19.88
CA GLU A 217 2.95 19.49 20.68
C GLU A 217 2.26 18.15 20.94
N ASN A 218 0.94 18.17 21.16
CA ASN A 218 0.16 17.00 21.49
C ASN A 218 -0.08 16.07 20.29
N ASP A 219 -0.30 16.65 19.10
CA ASP A 219 -0.79 15.92 17.94
C ASP A 219 0.20 15.89 16.76
N LYS A 220 1.35 16.58 16.83
CA LYS A 220 2.37 16.48 15.77
C LYS A 220 2.86 15.05 15.62
N ARG A 221 3.18 14.71 14.38
CA ARG A 221 3.69 13.41 13.99
C ARG A 221 5.00 13.59 13.27
N LEU A 222 5.94 12.70 13.54
CA LEU A 222 7.13 12.59 12.71
C LEU A 222 6.69 11.98 11.37
N LEU A 223 7.05 12.63 10.27
CA LEU A 223 6.77 12.14 8.93
C LEU A 223 7.54 10.83 8.69
N ASP A 224 6.82 9.81 8.25
CA ASP A 224 7.38 8.48 8.00
C ASP A 224 7.04 7.94 6.60
N CYS A 225 7.57 6.75 6.27
CA CYS A 225 7.43 6.16 4.95
C CYS A 225 5.96 5.99 4.53
N MET A 226 5.06 5.70 5.46
CA MET A 226 3.64 5.44 5.20
C MET A 226 2.82 6.73 5.03
N ASP A 227 3.34 7.88 5.44
CA ASP A 227 2.68 9.17 5.15
C ASP A 227 2.76 9.54 3.66
N CYS A 228 3.72 8.95 2.93
CA CYS A 228 3.87 9.05 1.48
C CYS A 228 3.44 7.77 0.74
N HIS A 229 3.86 6.60 1.24
CA HIS A 229 3.56 5.29 0.65
C HIS A 229 2.44 4.58 1.43
N THR A 230 1.23 5.13 1.40
CA THR A 230 0.13 4.78 2.31
C THR A 230 -0.26 3.30 2.29
N ARG A 231 -0.06 2.59 1.17
CA ARG A 231 -0.31 1.14 1.02
C ARG A 231 0.68 0.48 0.06
N VAL A 232 1.89 0.18 0.53
CA VAL A 232 2.99 -0.42 -0.27
C VAL A 232 2.76 -1.85 -0.79
N THR A 233 1.82 -2.57 -0.18
CA THR A 233 1.59 -4.01 -0.46
C THR A 233 0.15 -4.27 -0.90
N HIS A 234 -0.79 -3.49 -0.40
CA HIS A 234 -2.21 -3.64 -0.68
C HIS A 234 -2.66 -2.61 -1.71
N ILE A 235 -2.07 -2.69 -2.90
CA ILE A 235 -2.25 -1.73 -3.99
C ILE A 235 -3.50 -2.12 -4.80
N PHE A 236 -4.59 -1.36 -4.63
CA PHE A 236 -5.83 -1.54 -5.39
C PHE A 236 -5.74 -0.81 -6.72
N ARG A 237 -5.23 -1.51 -7.74
CA ARG A 237 -5.05 -0.96 -9.10
C ARG A 237 -6.38 -0.87 -9.85
N SER A 238 -6.52 0.11 -10.73
CA SER A 238 -7.74 0.25 -11.55
C SER A 238 -7.77 -0.77 -12.69
N PRO A 239 -8.97 -1.08 -13.24
CA PRO A 239 -9.07 -1.88 -14.46
C PRO A 239 -8.24 -1.30 -15.61
N GLU A 240 -8.16 0.03 -15.72
CA GLU A 240 -7.34 0.69 -16.74
C GLU A 240 -5.85 0.38 -16.61
N GLU A 241 -5.30 0.50 -15.39
CA GLU A 241 -3.89 0.20 -15.13
C GLU A 241 -3.56 -1.26 -15.42
N LEU A 242 -4.46 -2.18 -15.03
CA LEU A 242 -4.28 -3.62 -15.22
C LEU A 242 -4.43 -4.05 -16.69
N ILE A 243 -5.34 -3.44 -17.45
CA ILE A 243 -5.47 -3.69 -18.89
C ILE A 243 -4.24 -3.17 -19.63
N ASP A 244 -3.75 -1.97 -19.28
CA ASP A 244 -2.51 -1.44 -19.86
C ASP A 244 -1.32 -2.35 -19.56
N GLU A 245 -1.20 -2.84 -18.32
CA GLU A 245 -0.19 -3.84 -17.94
C GLU A 245 -0.32 -5.14 -18.74
N ALA A 246 -1.54 -5.64 -18.95
CA ALA A 246 -1.79 -6.84 -19.73
C ALA A 246 -1.33 -6.71 -21.20
N PHE A 247 -1.51 -5.55 -21.82
CA PHE A 247 -0.94 -5.27 -23.14
C PHE A 247 0.59 -5.24 -23.11
N ILE A 248 1.19 -4.57 -22.11
CA ILE A 248 2.65 -4.48 -21.97
C ILE A 248 3.27 -5.87 -21.81
N GLN A 249 2.62 -6.74 -21.05
CA GLN A 249 3.06 -8.13 -20.82
C GLN A 249 2.73 -9.08 -21.99
N GLY A 250 2.03 -8.61 -23.03
CA GLY A 250 1.61 -9.43 -24.17
C GLY A 250 0.56 -10.48 -23.83
N LYS A 251 -0.13 -10.34 -22.69
CA LYS A 251 -1.25 -11.20 -22.29
C LYS A 251 -2.53 -10.84 -23.04
N MET A 252 -2.67 -9.57 -23.39
CA MET A 252 -3.69 -9.07 -24.31
C MET A 252 -3.01 -8.57 -25.58
N ASP A 253 -3.56 -8.94 -26.75
CA ASP A 253 -3.05 -8.51 -28.04
C ASP A 253 -3.70 -7.18 -28.44
N SER A 254 -2.88 -6.14 -28.63
CA SER A 254 -3.36 -4.80 -29.02
C SER A 254 -3.87 -4.73 -30.46
N SER A 255 -3.66 -5.76 -31.27
CA SER A 255 -4.22 -5.86 -32.63
C SER A 255 -5.73 -6.12 -32.62
N ILE A 256 -6.31 -6.58 -31.50
CA ILE A 256 -7.75 -6.78 -31.38
C ILE A 256 -8.45 -5.41 -31.28
N PRO A 257 -9.30 -5.04 -32.26
CA PRO A 257 -9.92 -3.73 -32.28
C PRO A 257 -10.76 -3.46 -31.03
N PHE A 258 -10.57 -2.28 -30.42
CA PHE A 258 -11.35 -1.81 -29.25
C PHE A 258 -11.31 -2.69 -27.98
N ILE A 259 -10.40 -3.66 -27.87
CA ILE A 259 -10.40 -4.57 -26.71
C ILE A 259 -10.18 -3.83 -25.38
N LYS A 260 -9.39 -2.74 -25.36
CA LYS A 260 -9.28 -1.88 -24.16
C LYS A 260 -10.62 -1.25 -23.79
N ARG A 261 -11.33 -0.70 -24.78
CA ARG A 261 -12.62 -0.02 -24.59
C ARG A 261 -13.67 -0.98 -24.02
N GLU A 262 -13.81 -2.16 -24.61
CA GLU A 262 -14.81 -3.15 -24.14
C GLU A 262 -14.43 -3.73 -22.78
N GLY A 263 -13.14 -3.98 -22.52
CA GLY A 263 -12.66 -4.41 -21.21
C GLY A 263 -12.95 -3.38 -20.12
N LEU A 264 -12.69 -2.09 -20.39
CA LEU A 264 -13.01 -1.01 -19.45
C LEU A 264 -14.51 -0.90 -19.20
N LYS A 265 -15.32 -0.92 -20.26
CA LYS A 265 -16.78 -0.87 -20.14
C LYS A 265 -17.36 -2.03 -19.31
N ALA A 266 -16.72 -3.19 -19.34
CA ALA A 266 -17.15 -4.35 -18.55
C ALA A 266 -16.80 -4.22 -17.06
N LEU A 267 -15.65 -3.60 -16.74
CA LEU A 267 -15.05 -3.60 -15.41
C LEU A 267 -15.21 -2.28 -14.62
N ASP A 268 -15.43 -1.17 -15.32
CA ASP A 268 -15.62 0.19 -14.78
C ASP A 268 -16.98 0.75 -15.27
N PRO A 269 -17.91 1.15 -14.38
CA PRO A 269 -17.79 1.28 -12.92
C PRO A 269 -17.73 -0.05 -12.16
N ALA A 270 -17.33 0.03 -10.89
CA ALA A 270 -17.20 -1.10 -9.99
C ALA A 270 -18.42 -2.04 -10.03
N ASN A 271 -18.14 -3.32 -10.20
CA ASN A 271 -19.17 -4.35 -10.34
C ASN A 271 -19.72 -4.78 -8.97
N PRO A 272 -21.03 -5.10 -8.86
CA PRO A 272 -21.65 -5.48 -7.59
C PRO A 272 -21.28 -6.91 -7.15
N SER A 273 -20.76 -7.75 -8.06
CA SER A 273 -20.19 -9.06 -7.74
C SER A 273 -19.17 -9.50 -8.77
N LEU A 274 -18.24 -10.36 -8.35
CA LEU A 274 -17.26 -10.96 -9.26
C LEU A 274 -17.97 -11.76 -10.37
N ALA A 275 -19.04 -12.48 -10.04
CA ALA A 275 -19.82 -13.22 -11.03
C ALA A 275 -20.43 -12.30 -12.11
N GLN A 276 -20.90 -11.11 -11.73
CA GLN A 276 -21.41 -10.14 -12.71
C GLN A 276 -20.28 -9.52 -13.55
N ALA A 277 -19.14 -9.22 -12.94
CA ALA A 277 -17.97 -8.72 -13.66
C ALA A 277 -17.51 -9.74 -14.72
N VAL A 278 -17.41 -11.01 -14.34
CA VAL A 278 -17.08 -12.12 -15.26
C VAL A 278 -18.11 -12.24 -16.38
N ALA A 279 -19.41 -12.21 -16.07
CA ALA A 279 -20.45 -12.29 -17.09
C ALA A 279 -20.39 -11.12 -18.11
N ARG A 280 -20.11 -9.89 -17.65
CA ARG A 280 -19.92 -8.74 -18.54
C ARG A 280 -18.69 -8.88 -19.43
N VAL A 281 -17.59 -9.41 -18.88
CA VAL A 281 -16.37 -9.71 -19.65
C VAL A 281 -16.65 -10.80 -20.69
N GLU A 282 -17.42 -11.84 -20.36
CA GLU A 282 -17.77 -12.91 -21.31
C GLU A 282 -18.64 -12.42 -22.47
N ALA A 283 -19.49 -11.42 -22.23
CA ALA A 283 -20.33 -10.79 -23.26
C ALA A 283 -19.54 -10.05 -24.34
N ILE A 284 -18.23 -9.80 -24.14
CA ILE A 284 -17.34 -9.25 -25.16
C ILE A 284 -17.28 -10.15 -26.41
N ARG A 285 -17.46 -11.47 -26.26
CA ARG A 285 -17.56 -12.39 -27.42
C ARG A 285 -18.68 -11.99 -28.36
N GLU A 286 -19.84 -11.63 -27.81
CA GLU A 286 -21.02 -11.26 -28.58
C GLU A 286 -20.80 -9.96 -29.34
N PHE A 287 -20.09 -9.00 -28.73
CA PHE A 287 -19.68 -7.77 -29.42
C PHE A 287 -18.85 -8.07 -30.67
N TYR A 288 -17.83 -8.93 -30.57
CA TYR A 288 -17.02 -9.30 -31.74
C TYR A 288 -17.79 -10.13 -32.76
N ALA A 289 -18.60 -11.10 -32.32
CA ALA A 289 -19.42 -11.90 -33.22
C ALA A 289 -20.42 -11.04 -34.02
N ALA A 290 -20.99 -10.00 -33.41
CA ALA A 290 -21.98 -9.13 -34.03
C ALA A 290 -21.36 -7.99 -34.87
N SER A 291 -20.31 -7.34 -34.37
CA SER A 291 -19.77 -6.10 -34.96
C SER A 291 -18.51 -6.34 -35.81
N TYR A 292 -17.77 -7.42 -35.56
CA TYR A 292 -16.50 -7.74 -36.24
C TYR A 292 -16.38 -9.25 -36.53
N PRO A 293 -17.32 -9.86 -37.29
CA PRO A 293 -17.37 -11.32 -37.48
C PRO A 293 -16.09 -11.89 -38.10
N ASP A 294 -15.45 -11.17 -39.04
CA ASP A 294 -14.20 -11.60 -39.65
C ASP A 294 -13.03 -11.61 -38.65
N ILE A 295 -12.98 -10.64 -37.74
CA ILE A 295 -12.01 -10.60 -36.64
C ILE A 295 -12.31 -11.70 -35.63
N TYR A 296 -13.59 -11.94 -35.31
CA TYR A 296 -13.98 -13.00 -34.40
C TYR A 296 -13.52 -14.39 -34.89
N VAL A 297 -13.63 -14.66 -36.20
CA VAL A 297 -13.14 -15.91 -36.80
C VAL A 297 -11.61 -15.95 -36.88
N SER A 298 -10.96 -14.87 -37.35
CA SER A 298 -9.51 -14.86 -37.58
C SER A 298 -8.67 -14.72 -36.28
N HIS A 299 -9.18 -14.01 -35.28
CA HIS A 299 -8.51 -13.71 -34.01
C HIS A 299 -9.19 -14.39 -32.81
N GLY A 300 -10.08 -15.36 -33.02
CA GLY A 300 -10.88 -15.97 -31.95
C GLY A 300 -10.06 -16.47 -30.75
N ARG A 301 -8.89 -17.06 -30.98
CA ARG A 301 -7.96 -17.46 -29.90
C ARG A 301 -7.42 -16.28 -29.10
N LEU A 302 -7.11 -15.16 -29.75
CA LEU A 302 -6.59 -13.95 -29.10
C LEU A 302 -7.70 -13.25 -28.31
N ILE A 303 -8.92 -13.20 -28.85
CA ILE A 303 -10.10 -12.69 -28.16
C ILE A 303 -10.37 -13.52 -26.90
N GLU A 304 -10.33 -14.84 -27.01
CA GLU A 304 -10.53 -15.74 -25.86
C GLU A 304 -9.46 -15.53 -24.79
N ALA A 305 -8.19 -15.43 -25.17
CA ALA A 305 -7.10 -15.15 -24.24
C ALA A 305 -7.28 -13.78 -23.54
N ALA A 306 -7.71 -12.76 -24.28
CA ALA A 306 -7.99 -11.44 -23.72
C ALA A 306 -9.17 -11.46 -22.73
N ILE A 307 -10.21 -12.25 -23.01
CA ILE A 307 -11.36 -12.44 -22.11
C ILE A 307 -10.93 -13.14 -20.81
N GLU A 308 -10.09 -14.17 -20.90
CA GLU A 308 -9.57 -14.85 -19.70
C GLU A 308 -8.68 -13.91 -18.85
N GLU A 309 -7.84 -13.08 -19.47
CA GLU A 309 -7.08 -12.07 -18.73
C GLU A 309 -8.01 -11.03 -18.09
N LEU A 310 -9.04 -10.57 -18.80
CA LEU A 310 -10.03 -9.62 -18.24
C LEU A 310 -10.81 -10.22 -17.07
N LYS A 311 -11.05 -11.54 -17.02
CA LYS A 311 -11.63 -12.23 -15.86
C LYS A 311 -10.69 -12.21 -14.67
N GLU A 312 -9.38 -12.39 -14.89
CA GLU A 312 -8.39 -12.24 -13.81
C GLU A 312 -8.33 -10.80 -13.32
N ILE A 313 -8.39 -9.81 -14.22
CA ILE A 313 -8.48 -8.40 -13.84
C ILE A 313 -9.76 -8.14 -13.03
N ALA A 314 -10.90 -8.76 -13.38
CA ALA A 314 -12.12 -8.69 -12.59
C ALA A 314 -11.90 -9.20 -11.16
N ARG A 315 -11.16 -10.31 -11.00
CA ARG A 315 -10.80 -10.89 -9.69
C ARG A 315 -9.93 -9.94 -8.84
N LEU A 316 -9.06 -9.17 -9.50
CA LEU A 316 -8.15 -8.21 -8.86
C LEU A 316 -8.80 -6.85 -8.54
N THR A 317 -10.01 -6.58 -9.04
CA THR A 317 -10.65 -5.25 -8.95
C THR A 317 -12.04 -5.25 -8.31
N THR A 318 -12.67 -6.43 -8.15
CA THR A 318 -14.06 -6.54 -7.68
C THR A 318 -14.15 -7.07 -6.25
N PHE A 319 -14.29 -6.16 -5.27
CA PHE A 319 -14.35 -6.49 -3.84
C PHE A 319 -15.61 -5.91 -3.13
N PRO A 320 -16.82 -6.30 -3.55
CA PRO A 320 -18.07 -5.71 -3.06
C PRO A 320 -18.33 -5.97 -1.57
N ASP A 321 -17.93 -7.14 -1.06
CA ASP A 321 -18.19 -7.54 0.33
C ASP A 321 -17.53 -6.60 1.34
N MET A 322 -16.35 -6.09 1.00
CA MET A 322 -15.59 -5.13 1.79
C MET A 322 -15.79 -3.69 1.32
N LYS A 323 -16.59 -3.46 0.26
CA LYS A 323 -16.80 -2.15 -0.35
C LYS A 323 -15.48 -1.44 -0.68
N VAL A 324 -14.54 -2.20 -1.25
CA VAL A 324 -13.23 -1.70 -1.67
C VAL A 324 -13.15 -1.73 -3.19
N ASP A 325 -12.62 -0.67 -3.75
CA ASP A 325 -12.25 -0.52 -5.15
C ASP A 325 -10.93 0.28 -5.27
N TRP A 326 -10.50 0.55 -6.50
CA TRP A 326 -9.28 1.30 -6.81
C TRP A 326 -9.31 2.79 -6.42
N ASN A 327 -10.44 3.30 -5.93
CA ASN A 327 -10.59 4.68 -5.45
C ASN A 327 -10.74 4.76 -3.92
N THR A 328 -10.84 3.61 -3.24
CA THR A 328 -11.19 3.56 -1.82
C THR A 328 -10.09 4.09 -0.90
N TYR A 329 -8.82 3.78 -1.22
CA TYR A 329 -7.67 4.13 -0.41
C TYR A 329 -6.74 5.10 -1.16
N ILE A 330 -6.32 6.16 -0.48
CA ILE A 330 -5.45 7.20 -1.04
C ILE A 330 -3.98 6.77 -0.90
N ASP A 331 -3.22 6.86 -1.98
CA ASP A 331 -1.76 6.78 -1.97
C ASP A 331 -1.14 8.14 -2.29
N ASN A 332 -0.15 8.56 -1.50
CA ASN A 332 0.47 9.88 -1.57
C ASN A 332 1.81 9.89 -2.32
N ILE A 333 2.16 8.78 -3.00
CA ILE A 333 3.39 8.65 -3.80
C ILE A 333 3.41 9.54 -5.06
N GLY A 334 2.26 10.07 -5.47
CA GLY A 334 2.11 10.96 -6.62
C GLY A 334 1.01 11.99 -6.41
N HIS A 335 0.65 12.74 -7.45
CA HIS A 335 -0.30 13.85 -7.36
C HIS A 335 -1.44 13.79 -8.42
N GLN A 336 -1.71 12.60 -8.98
CA GLN A 336 -2.78 12.41 -9.97
C GLN A 336 -4.11 12.04 -9.32
N LYS A 337 -4.08 11.14 -8.33
CA LYS A 337 -5.26 10.63 -7.61
C LYS A 337 -5.33 11.13 -6.15
N SER A 338 -4.35 11.91 -5.72
CA SER A 338 -4.23 12.41 -4.36
C SER A 338 -3.52 13.77 -4.37
N PRO A 339 -3.60 14.57 -3.29
CA PRO A 339 -2.81 15.78 -3.16
C PRO A 339 -1.31 15.50 -3.02
N GLY A 340 -0.90 14.32 -2.55
CA GLY A 340 0.50 13.91 -2.46
C GLY A 340 1.37 14.92 -1.71
N CYS A 341 2.42 15.42 -2.37
CA CYS A 341 3.31 16.46 -1.83
C CYS A 341 2.66 17.84 -1.73
N PHE A 342 1.59 18.12 -2.50
CA PHE A 342 0.88 19.41 -2.47
C PHE A 342 0.07 19.63 -1.17
N ARG A 343 0.00 18.61 -0.29
CA ARG A 343 -0.44 18.82 1.09
C ARG A 343 0.42 19.84 1.84
N CYS A 344 1.69 19.99 1.43
CA CYS A 344 2.61 21.00 1.96
C CYS A 344 3.07 22.00 0.88
N HIS A 345 3.48 21.51 -0.28
CA HIS A 345 4.07 22.32 -1.34
C HIS A 345 3.03 23.14 -2.10
N GLY A 346 3.31 24.42 -2.30
CA GLY A 346 2.39 25.40 -2.91
C GLY A 346 1.34 25.93 -1.94
N LYS A 347 1.33 25.43 -0.70
CA LYS A 347 0.32 25.69 0.32
C LYS A 347 0.89 26.36 1.56
N LEU A 348 1.89 25.74 2.20
CA LEU A 348 2.42 26.21 3.48
C LEU A 348 3.38 27.39 3.30
N VAL A 349 3.35 28.33 4.25
CA VAL A 349 4.17 29.54 4.27
C VAL A 349 5.15 29.49 5.44
N ALA A 350 6.42 29.79 5.16
CA ALA A 350 7.46 29.84 6.18
C ALA A 350 7.19 30.95 7.20
N ILE A 351 7.27 30.64 8.49
CA ILE A 351 7.15 31.62 9.59
C ILE A 351 8.49 31.86 10.30
N THR A 352 9.43 30.94 10.15
CA THR A 352 10.82 31.02 10.65
C THR A 352 11.82 30.67 9.55
N GLY A 353 13.12 30.75 9.85
CA GLY A 353 14.20 30.43 8.93
C GLY A 353 14.44 31.47 7.82
N ASP A 354 15.41 31.17 6.95
CA ASP A 354 15.89 32.09 5.89
C ASP A 354 14.83 32.42 4.84
N THR A 355 13.84 31.53 4.67
CA THR A 355 12.77 31.69 3.68
C THR A 355 11.50 32.31 4.27
N LYS A 356 11.55 32.94 5.47
CA LYS A 356 10.39 33.50 6.16
C LYS A 356 9.50 34.35 5.23
N GLY A 357 8.20 34.10 5.28
CA GLY A 357 7.19 34.77 4.46
C GLY A 357 6.99 34.16 3.07
N GLN A 358 7.86 33.24 2.63
CA GLN A 358 7.76 32.58 1.33
C GLN A 358 6.90 31.32 1.43
N VAL A 359 6.15 31.04 0.36
CA VAL A 359 5.40 29.78 0.19
C VAL A 359 6.39 28.65 -0.15
N LEU A 360 6.22 27.48 0.45
CA LEU A 360 6.98 26.28 0.12
C LEU A 360 6.77 25.96 -1.37
N SER A 361 7.82 26.02 -2.18
CA SER A 361 7.64 25.97 -3.64
C SER A 361 7.14 24.61 -4.15
N ALA A 362 6.19 24.64 -5.09
CA ALA A 362 5.57 23.51 -5.78
C ALA A 362 6.13 23.25 -7.19
N SER A 363 7.38 23.66 -7.46
CA SER A 363 8.00 23.41 -8.77
C SER A 363 8.13 21.91 -9.04
N CYS A 364 7.66 21.46 -10.21
CA CYS A 364 7.73 20.05 -10.63
C CYS A 364 9.17 19.52 -10.61
N GLU A 365 10.15 20.33 -11.03
CA GLU A 365 11.57 19.95 -11.16
C GLU A 365 12.23 19.53 -9.85
N LYS A 366 11.61 19.85 -8.71
CA LYS A 366 12.05 19.39 -7.39
C LYS A 366 11.76 17.90 -7.17
N CYS A 367 10.75 17.36 -7.83
CA CYS A 367 10.31 15.99 -7.63
C CYS A 367 10.64 15.13 -8.85
N HIS A 368 10.39 15.65 -10.04
CA HIS A 368 10.63 14.92 -11.28
C HIS A 368 10.91 15.84 -12.45
N TYR A 369 11.59 15.31 -13.44
CA TYR A 369 11.80 15.98 -14.71
C TYR A 369 11.57 15.00 -15.85
N SER A 370 11.22 15.55 -17.01
CA SER A 370 11.12 14.75 -18.22
C SER A 370 12.54 14.37 -18.64
N ALA A 371 12.73 13.12 -19.04
CA ALA A 371 13.88 12.77 -19.86
C ALA A 371 13.68 13.49 -21.21
N ALA A 372 14.15 14.73 -21.34
CA ALA A 372 14.21 15.35 -22.64
C ALA A 372 15.11 14.48 -23.52
N SER A 373 14.52 13.89 -24.56
CA SER A 373 15.28 13.45 -25.73
C SER A 373 16.05 14.67 -26.24
N ASN A 374 17.38 14.59 -26.23
CA ASN A 374 18.24 15.54 -26.93
C ASN A 374 17.73 15.83 -28.35
#